data_AF-A0A380EMP6-F1
#
_entry.id   AF-A0A380EMP6-F1
#
_cell.length_a   1.000
_cell.length_b   1.000
_cell.length_c   1.000
_cell.angle_alpha   90.00
_cell.angle_beta   90.00
_cell.angle_gamma   90.00
#
_symmetry.space_group_name_H-M   'P 1'
#
loop_
_entity.id
_entity.type
_entity.pdbx_description
1 polymer ?
#
loop_
_entity_poly.entity_id
_entity_poly.type
_entity_poly.pdbx_seq_one_letter_code
_entity_poly.pdbx_strand_id
1 'polypeptide(L)' 'MILEKILPILSDREREIIQCTFIEGLSQKETGERIGLSQMHVSRLQRTAIKKLQEAAHQ' A
#
# COMPACT_ATOMS: atom_id res chain seq x y z
N MET A 1 2.15 -5.21 -18.06
CA MET A 1 2.19 -3.79 -17.58
C MET A 1 3.09 -3.66 -16.37
N ILE A 2 3.60 -2.46 -16.06
CA ILE A 2 4.32 -2.14 -14.80
C ILE A 2 3.60 -2.71 -13.56
N LEU A 3 2.26 -2.68 -13.57
CA LEU A 3 1.41 -3.21 -12.51
C LEU A 3 1.62 -4.72 -12.26
N GLU A 4 1.79 -5.56 -13.29
CA GLU A 4 1.92 -7.02 -13.15
C GLU A 4 3.26 -7.45 -12.56
N LYS A 5 4.33 -6.67 -12.77
CA LYS A 5 5.64 -6.92 -12.15
C LYS A 5 5.69 -6.48 -10.69
N ILE A 6 4.82 -5.55 -10.32
CA ILE A 6 4.81 -4.87 -9.03
C ILE A 6 3.92 -5.59 -8.01
N LEU A 7 2.77 -6.13 -8.46
CA LEU A 7 1.81 -6.81 -7.61
C LEU A 7 2.41 -7.95 -6.76
N PRO A 8 3.35 -8.79 -7.23
CA PRO A 8 3.94 -9.86 -6.40
C PRO A 8 4.85 -9.37 -5.27
N ILE A 9 5.35 -8.14 -5.35
CA ILE A 9 6.34 -7.59 -4.40
C ILE A 9 5.66 -7.14 -3.10
N LEU A 10 4.39 -6.74 -3.20
CA LEU A 10 3.58 -6.33 -2.06
C LEU A 10 2.85 -7.54 -1.48
N SER A 11 2.84 -7.62 -0.15
CA SER A 11 1.89 -8.47 0.57
C SER A 11 0.45 -8.04 0.28
N ASP A 12 -0.51 -8.94 0.52
CA ASP A 12 -1.93 -8.64 0.31
C ASP A 12 -2.38 -7.40 1.08
N ARG A 13 -1.90 -7.24 2.32
CA ARG A 13 -2.23 -6.07 3.14
C ARG A 13 -1.62 -4.78 2.62
N GLU A 14 -0.37 -4.82 2.14
CA GLU A 14 0.25 -3.66 1.51
C GLU A 14 -0.49 -3.27 0.22
N ARG A 15 -0.91 -4.24 -0.58
CA ARG A 15 -1.69 -4.01 -1.80
C ARG A 15 -3.05 -3.38 -1.49
N GLU A 16 -3.76 -3.89 -0.50
CA GLU A 16 -5.05 -3.36 -0.06
C GLU A 16 -4.92 -1.90 0.43
N ILE A 17 -3.86 -1.58 1.16
CA ILE A 17 -3.57 -0.21 1.61
C ILE A 17 -3.28 0.72 0.42
N ILE A 18 -2.49 0.28 -0.57
CA ILE A 18 -2.22 1.08 -1.77
C ILE A 18 -3.50 1.33 -2.58
N GLN A 19 -4.32 0.30 -2.74
CA GLN A 19 -5.62 0.40 -3.40
C GLN A 19 -6.51 1.45 -2.71
N CYS A 20 -6.69 1.36 -1.39
CA CYS A 20 -7.51 2.31 -0.63
C CYS A 20 -6.97 3.75 -0.75
N THR A 21 -5.66 3.94 -0.57
CA THR A 21 -5.07 5.28 -0.43
C THR A 21 -4.79 5.99 -1.75
N PHE A 22 -4.33 5.28 -2.78
CA PHE A 22 -3.91 5.87 -4.05
C PHE A 22 -4.92 5.71 -5.18
N ILE A 23 -5.74 4.66 -5.15
CA ILE A 23 -6.74 4.41 -6.20
C ILE A 23 -8.11 4.93 -5.77
N GLU A 24 -8.52 4.63 -4.54
CA GLU A 24 -9.81 5.05 -4.00
C GLU A 24 -9.76 6.40 -3.28
N GLY A 25 -8.56 6.95 -3.06
CA GLY A 25 -8.36 8.29 -2.48
C GLY A 25 -8.70 8.40 -1.00
N LEU A 26 -8.82 7.28 -0.28
CA LEU A 26 -9.08 7.28 1.16
C LEU A 26 -7.87 7.79 1.94
N SER A 27 -8.11 8.53 3.03
CA SER A 27 -7.07 8.84 3.99
C SER A 27 -6.57 7.57 4.69
N GLN A 28 -5.38 7.65 5.30
CA GLN A 28 -4.85 6.53 6.12
C GLN A 28 -5.77 6.20 7.31
N LYS A 29 -6.51 7.18 7.82
CA LYS A 29 -7.47 6.99 8.90
C LYS A 29 -8.68 6.19 8.41
N GLU A 30 -9.32 6.63 7.33
CA GLU A 30 -10.47 5.93 6.71
C GLU A 30 -10.08 4.53 6.23
N THR A 31 -8.88 4.38 5.67
CA THR A 31 -8.32 3.08 5.29
C THR A 31 -8.20 2.18 6.51
N GLY A 32 -7.67 2.69 7.62
CA GLY A 32 -7.55 1.94 8.87
C GLY A 32 -8.90 1.49 9.43
N GLU A 33 -9.87 2.40 9.46
CA GLU A 33 -11.25 2.09 9.86
C GLU A 33 -11.86 1.00 8.98
N ARG A 34 -11.64 1.05 7.66
CA ARG A 34 -12.15 0.07 6.70
C ARG A 34 -11.54 -1.33 6.84
N ILE A 35 -10.23 -1.42 7.09
CA ILE A 35 -9.50 -2.70 7.08
C ILE A 35 -9.15 -3.23 8.47
N GLY A 36 -9.69 -2.60 9.52
CA GLY A 36 -9.52 -3.03 10.91
C GLY A 36 -8.10 -2.77 11.47
N LEU A 37 -7.45 -1.69 11.04
CA LEU A 37 -6.11 -1.29 11.48
C LEU A 37 -6.11 0.13 12.04
N SER A 38 -5.17 0.44 12.94
CA SER A 38 -4.95 1.83 13.33
C SER A 38 -4.32 2.62 12.17
N GLN A 39 -4.60 3.92 12.10
CA GLN A 39 -3.99 4.82 11.12
C GLN A 39 -2.46 4.73 11.14
N MET A 40 -1.85 4.57 12.32
CA MET A 40 -0.40 4.41 12.45
C MET A 40 0.11 3.09 11.84
N HIS A 41 -0.65 2.00 11.96
CA HIS A 41 -0.31 0.73 11.32
C HIS A 41 -0.40 0.88 9.79
N VAL A 42 -1.46 1.51 9.27
CA VAL A 42 -1.61 1.81 7.84
C VAL A 42 -0.43 2.64 7.34
N SER A 43 -0.07 3.70 8.07
CA SER A 43 1.06 4.57 7.72
C SER A 43 2.38 3.80 7.58
N ARG A 44 2.68 2.90 8.52
CA ARG A 44 3.89 2.06 8.47
C ARG A 44 3.90 1.13 7.26
N LEU A 45 2.80 0.40 7.03
CA LEU A 45 2.71 -0.54 5.91
C LEU A 45 2.74 0.18 4.56
N GLN A 46 2.09 1.34 4.44
CA GLN A 46 2.14 2.16 3.22
C GLN A 46 3.58 2.61 2.91
N ARG A 47 4.34 3.06 3.92
CA ARG A 47 5.76 3.41 3.73
C ARG A 47 6.60 2.22 3.28
N THR A 48 6.40 1.05 3.89
CA THR A 48 7.09 -0.18 3.48
C THR A 48 6.76 -0.56 2.04
N ALA A 49 5.47 -0.50 1.68
CA ALA A 49 5.00 -0.77 0.32
C ALA A 49 5.67 0.18 -0.68
N ILE A 50 5.61 1.49 -0.45
CA ILE A 50 6.23 2.50 -1.34
C ILE A 50 7.73 2.24 -1.49
N LYS A 51 8.45 1.92 -0.41
CA LYS A 51 9.88 1.61 -0.47
C LYS A 51 10.17 0.41 -1.38
N LYS A 52 9.42 -0.69 -1.23
CA LYS A 52 9.52 -1.87 -2.09
C LYS A 52 9.28 -1.54 -3.56
N LEU A 53 8.26 -0.71 -3.83
CA LEU A 53 7.93 -0.25 -5.19
C LEU A 53 9.07 0.58 -5.80
N GLN A 54 9.64 1.48 -5.01
CA GLN A 54 10.79 2.28 -5.44
C GLN A 54 11.99 1.39 -5.75
N GLU A 55 12.35 0.46 -4.86
CA GLU A 55 13.48 -0.46 -5.08
C GLU A 55 13.29 -1.28 -6.37
N ALA A 56 12.09 -1.78 -6.61
CA ALA A 56 11.77 -2.55 -7.81
C ALA A 56 11.79 -1.72 -9.10
N ALA A 57 11.49 -0.42 -9.02
CA ALA A 57 11.50 0.49 -10.18
C ALA A 57 12.92 0.90 -10.61
N HIS A 58 13.91 0.75 -9.73
CA HIS A 58 15.32 1.08 -10.01
C HIS A 58 16.17 -0.16 -10.34
N GLN A 59 15.53 -1.34 -10.48
CA GLN A 59 16.14 -2.59 -10.97
C GLN A 59 15.72 -2.87 -12.41
#